data_AF-A0AAN8E6C7-F1
#
_entry.id   AF-A0AAN8E6C7-F1
#
_cell.length_a   1.000
_cell.length_b   1.000
_cell.length_c   1.000
_cell.angle_alpha   90.00
_cell.angle_beta   90.00
_cell.angle_gamma   90.00
#
_symmetry.space_group_name_H-M   'P 1'
#
loop_
_entity.id
_entity.type
_entity.pdbx_description
1 polymer ?
#
loop_
_entity_poly.entity_id
_entity_poly.type
_entity_poly.pdbx_seq_one_letter_code
_entity_poly.pdbx_strand_id
1 'polypeptide(L)'
;MATAAPPFFLLCWLLQAVSSAFPEEPGPLNYIPTEVVRRHAVFLGRPHRTWLRQEPLHIQRILQVNRTLYIGARDDLFRVELDIVAGDEMFYSKKRTWESNKNDIRICRMKGKHEVRQSD
;
A
#
# COMPACT_ATOMS: atom_id res chain seq x y z
N MET A 1 -12.73 46.73 -38.33
CA MET A 1 -12.46 46.63 -36.88
C MET A 1 -13.70 46.08 -36.22
N ALA A 2 -13.82 44.74 -36.13
CA ALA A 2 -14.98 44.11 -35.52
C ALA A 2 -14.85 44.19 -34.00
N THR A 3 -15.76 44.91 -33.36
CA THR A 3 -15.87 44.99 -31.90
C THR A 3 -16.30 43.63 -31.37
N ALA A 4 -15.38 42.90 -30.75
CA ALA A 4 -15.68 41.62 -30.11
C ALA A 4 -16.77 41.84 -29.05
N ALA A 5 -17.92 41.24 -29.31
CA ALA A 5 -19.20 41.62 -28.74
C ALA A 5 -19.33 41.23 -27.24
N PRO A 6 -20.16 41.95 -26.46
CA PRO A 6 -20.52 41.61 -25.07
C PRO A 6 -20.83 40.12 -24.78
N PRO A 7 -21.46 39.31 -25.67
CA PRO A 7 -21.68 37.89 -25.43
C PRO A 7 -20.41 37.05 -25.27
N PHE A 8 -19.27 37.43 -25.88
CA PHE A 8 -18.03 36.68 -25.75
C PHE A 8 -17.44 36.80 -24.34
N PHE A 9 -17.45 38.01 -23.78
CA PHE A 9 -17.01 38.24 -22.39
C PHE A 9 -17.91 37.52 -21.39
N LEU A 10 -19.22 37.52 -21.64
CA LEU A 10 -20.20 36.83 -20.81
C LEU A 10 -20.01 35.31 -20.85
N LEU A 11 -19.73 34.74 -22.03
CA LEU A 11 -19.40 33.33 -22.20
C LEU A 11 -18.10 32.95 -21.48
N CYS A 12 -17.04 33.74 -21.62
CA CYS A 12 -15.77 33.50 -20.91
C CYS A 12 -15.92 33.58 -19.39
N TRP A 13 -16.73 34.50 -18.89
CA TRP A 13 -17.01 34.65 -17.46
C TRP A 13 -17.82 33.46 -16.91
N LEU A 14 -18.83 33.00 -17.66
CA LEU A 14 -19.58 31.78 -17.33
C LEU A 14 -18.68 30.54 -17.33
N LEU A 15 -17.75 30.40 -18.29
CA LEU A 15 -16.78 29.30 -18.29
C LEU A 15 -15.87 29.33 -17.05
N GLN A 16 -15.33 30.50 -16.67
CA GLN A 16 -14.51 30.61 -15.46
C GLN A 16 -15.29 30.27 -14.18
N ALA A 17 -16.57 30.68 -14.10
CA ALA A 17 -17.45 30.35 -12.98
C ALA A 17 -17.79 28.84 -12.92
N VAL A 18 -17.88 28.16 -14.06
CA VAL A 18 -18.06 26.71 -14.14
C VAL A 18 -16.78 25.97 -13.76
N SER A 19 -15.61 26.47 -14.20
CA SER A 19 -14.30 25.91 -13.83
C SER A 19 -13.94 26.10 -12.35
N SER A 20 -14.59 27.02 -11.63
CA SER A 20 -14.40 27.22 -10.19
C SER A 20 -15.45 26.53 -9.31
N ALA A 21 -16.42 25.82 -9.90
CA ALA A 21 -17.50 25.15 -9.18
C ALA A 21 -17.04 23.93 -8.37
N PHE A 22 -15.87 23.39 -8.69
CA PHE A 22 -15.23 22.31 -7.93
C PHE A 22 -13.72 22.59 -7.82
N PRO A 23 -13.14 22.56 -6.61
CA PRO A 23 -11.72 22.86 -6.44
C PRO A 23 -10.86 21.85 -7.21
N GLU A 24 -9.99 22.34 -8.07
CA GLU A 24 -8.98 21.53 -8.73
C GLU A 24 -7.86 21.18 -7.74
N GLU A 25 -7.46 19.91 -7.70
CA GLU A 25 -6.39 19.44 -6.83
C GLU A 25 -5.05 20.04 -7.26
N PRO A 26 -4.35 20.80 -6.40
CA PRO A 26 -3.06 21.37 -6.76
C PRO A 26 -2.03 20.26 -6.99
N GLY A 27 -1.14 20.46 -7.97
CA GLY A 27 0.01 19.59 -8.16
C GLY A 27 0.95 19.57 -6.94
N PRO A 28 1.75 18.51 -6.77
CA PRO A 28 2.69 18.43 -5.66
C PRO A 28 3.80 19.49 -5.79
N LEU A 29 4.30 19.99 -4.65
CA LEU A 29 5.45 20.92 -4.61
C LEU A 29 6.74 20.28 -5.11
N ASN A 30 6.93 18.99 -4.82
CA ASN A 30 8.11 18.22 -5.20
C ASN A 30 7.69 16.85 -5.73
N TYR A 31 8.40 16.38 -6.76
CA TYR A 31 8.24 15.05 -7.32
C TYR A 31 9.53 14.25 -7.15
N ILE A 32 9.42 13.04 -6.61
CA ILE A 32 10.56 12.13 -6.42
C ILE A 32 10.46 11.02 -7.47
N PRO A 33 11.48 10.86 -8.34
CA PRO A 33 11.50 9.79 -9.33
C PRO A 33 11.46 8.39 -8.71
N THR A 34 10.87 7.44 -9.43
CA THR A 34 10.74 6.06 -8.95
C THR A 34 12.09 5.37 -8.70
N GLU A 35 13.13 5.80 -9.41
CA GLU A 35 14.51 5.34 -9.28
C GLU A 35 15.10 5.64 -7.90
N VAL A 36 14.64 6.72 -7.26
CA VAL A 36 15.02 7.09 -5.90
C VAL A 36 14.21 6.27 -4.89
N VAL A 37 12.90 6.15 -5.10
CA VAL A 37 12.01 5.39 -4.20
C VAL A 37 12.42 3.91 -4.13
N ARG A 38 12.84 3.30 -5.24
CA ARG A 38 13.29 1.91 -5.31
C ARG A 38 14.54 1.58 -4.48
N ARG A 39 15.26 2.58 -3.96
CA ARG A 39 16.44 2.38 -3.11
C ARG A 39 16.10 2.19 -1.63
N HIS A 40 14.84 2.38 -1.23
CA HIS A 40 14.42 2.19 0.16
C HIS A 40 14.31 0.71 0.50
N ALA A 41 14.62 0.37 1.76
CA ALA A 41 14.56 -1.00 2.23
C ALA A 41 13.13 -1.56 2.15
N VAL A 42 12.98 -2.78 1.62
CA VAL A 42 11.68 -3.45 1.47
C VAL A 42 11.58 -4.68 2.36
N PHE A 43 10.42 -4.92 2.97
CA PHE A 43 10.16 -6.16 3.70
C PHE A 43 9.45 -7.17 2.80
N LEU A 44 10.09 -8.31 2.55
CA LEU A 44 9.56 -9.38 1.68
C LEU A 44 9.06 -10.60 2.45
N GLY A 45 9.08 -10.57 3.79
CA GLY A 45 8.58 -11.69 4.61
C GLY A 45 9.51 -12.89 4.67
N ARG A 46 10.80 -12.70 4.41
CA ARG A 46 11.83 -13.76 4.49
C ARG A 46 12.82 -13.54 5.65
N PRO A 47 13.39 -14.62 6.20
CA PRO A 47 14.37 -14.53 7.29
C PRO A 47 15.78 -14.14 6.80
N HIS A 48 16.10 -14.42 5.54
CA HIS A 48 17.38 -14.11 4.91
C HIS A 48 17.24 -14.09 3.39
N ARG A 49 18.19 -13.45 2.69
CA ARG A 49 18.13 -13.17 1.24
C ARG A 49 18.02 -14.42 0.35
N THR A 50 18.66 -15.52 0.75
CA THR A 50 18.62 -16.79 0.00
C THR A 50 17.29 -17.54 0.11
N TRP A 51 16.38 -17.10 0.99
CA TRP A 51 15.05 -17.69 1.07
C TRP A 51 14.14 -17.09 0.00
N LEU A 52 13.49 -17.95 -0.78
CA LEU A 52 12.49 -17.53 -1.75
C LEU A 52 11.10 -17.72 -1.11
N ARG A 53 10.32 -16.65 -1.00
CA ARG A 53 8.90 -16.74 -0.66
C ARG A 53 8.10 -16.47 -1.92
N GLN A 54 7.26 -17.43 -2.30
CA GLN A 54 6.45 -17.34 -3.52
C GLN A 54 5.06 -16.78 -3.24
N GLU A 55 4.57 -16.91 -2.00
CA GLU A 55 3.22 -16.47 -1.65
C GLU A 55 3.15 -15.01 -1.24
N PRO A 56 2.04 -14.30 -1.54
CA PRO A 56 1.79 -12.96 -1.02
C PRO A 56 1.63 -12.96 0.51
N LEU A 57 2.06 -11.88 1.18
CA LEU A 57 2.00 -11.77 2.64
C LEU A 57 0.58 -11.49 3.18
N HIS A 58 -0.27 -10.83 2.39
CA HIS A 58 -1.58 -10.35 2.86
C HIS A 58 -1.45 -9.52 4.17
N ILE A 59 -0.60 -8.49 4.13
CA ILE A 59 -0.35 -7.60 5.29
C ILE A 59 -1.65 -6.89 5.66
N GLN A 60 -2.03 -6.97 6.94
CA GLN A 60 -3.22 -6.33 7.48
C GLN A 60 -2.88 -5.07 8.28
N ARG A 61 -1.78 -5.11 9.06
CA ARG A 61 -1.38 -4.01 9.93
C ARG A 61 0.12 -4.05 10.23
N ILE A 62 0.69 -2.86 10.44
CA ILE A 62 2.07 -2.67 10.88
C ILE A 62 2.05 -1.81 12.14
N LEU A 63 2.81 -2.21 13.15
CA LEU A 63 2.95 -1.51 14.43
C LEU A 63 4.42 -1.36 14.78
N GLN A 64 4.85 -0.16 15.12
CA GLN A 64 6.19 0.07 15.67
C GLN A 64 6.11 0.13 17.20
N VAL A 65 6.93 -0.67 17.86
CA VAL A 65 7.12 -0.62 19.32
C VAL A 65 8.62 -0.53 19.58
N ASN A 66 9.06 0.56 20.19
CA ASN A 66 10.47 0.90 20.34
C ASN A 66 11.19 0.91 18.97
N ARG A 67 12.28 0.15 18.86
CA ARG A 67 13.07 -0.05 17.64
C ARG A 67 12.71 -1.35 16.91
N THR A 68 11.49 -1.86 17.10
CA THR A 68 11.00 -3.10 16.50
C THR A 68 9.70 -2.85 15.75
N LEU A 69 9.63 -3.37 14.53
CA LEU A 69 8.44 -3.38 13.70
C LEU A 69 7.73 -4.73 13.81
N TYR A 70 6.45 -4.70 14.12
CA TYR A 70 5.55 -5.85 14.13
C TYR A 70 4.65 -5.77 12.91
N ILE A 71 4.73 -6.78 12.04
CA ILE A 71 3.96 -6.85 10.80
C ILE A 71 2.98 -8.02 10.92
N GLY A 72 1.70 -7.69 11.00
CA GLY A 72 0.60 -8.65 11.01
C GLY A 72 0.17 -8.99 9.59
N ALA A 73 0.23 -10.27 9.26
CA ALA A 73 -0.10 -10.85 7.97
C ALA A 73 -1.15 -11.96 8.15
N ARG A 74 -1.58 -12.58 7.04
CA ARG A 74 -2.42 -13.79 7.12
C ARG A 74 -1.64 -14.90 7.82
N ASP A 75 -2.23 -15.42 8.90
CA ASP A 75 -1.69 -16.50 9.74
C ASP A 75 -0.31 -16.22 10.40
N ASP A 76 0.35 -15.10 10.11
CA ASP A 76 1.72 -14.82 10.57
C ASP A 76 1.83 -13.43 11.23
N LEU A 77 2.65 -13.36 12.29
CA LEU A 77 3.15 -12.13 12.89
C LEU A 77 4.68 -12.10 12.81
N PHE A 78 5.21 -11.13 12.08
CA PHE A 78 6.65 -10.94 11.91
C PHE A 78 7.17 -9.87 12.86
N ARG A 79 8.34 -10.13 13.44
CA ARG A 79 9.11 -9.17 14.23
C ARG A 79 10.37 -8.80 13.44
N VAL A 80 10.53 -7.52 13.13
CA VAL A 80 11.68 -6.97 12.40
C VAL A 80 12.39 -5.96 13.31
N GLU A 81 13.69 -6.12 13.50
CA GLU A 81 14.50 -5.19 14.30
C GLU A 81 15.04 -4.09 13.39
N LEU A 82 14.74 -2.83 13.70
CA LEU A 82 15.11 -1.68 12.87
C LEU A 82 16.61 -1.35 12.96
N ASP A 83 17.29 -1.87 13.97
CA ASP A 83 18.70 -1.55 14.30
C ASP A 83 19.68 -2.32 13.42
N ILE A 84 19.19 -3.38 12.81
CA ILE A 84 19.96 -4.33 12.01
C ILE A 84 19.65 -4.14 10.51
N VAL A 85 18.80 -3.16 10.15
CA VAL A 85 18.47 -2.88 8.75
C VAL A 85 19.66 -2.24 8.05
N ALA A 86 20.49 -3.09 7.44
CA ALA A 86 21.61 -2.70 6.60
C ALA A 86 21.35 -3.19 5.17
N GLY A 87 21.03 -2.26 4.26
CA GLY A 87 20.87 -2.54 2.83
C GLY A 87 19.49 -2.22 2.26
N ASP A 88 19.15 -2.92 1.17
CA ASP A 88 17.93 -2.75 0.36
C ASP A 88 16.75 -3.60 0.87
N GLU A 89 16.95 -4.44 1.88
CA GLU A 89 15.94 -5.38 2.35
C GLU A 89 15.89 -5.49 3.88
N MET A 90 14.67 -5.65 4.39
CA MET A 90 14.37 -5.94 5.80
C MET A 90 14.07 -7.42 5.99
N PHE A 91 14.70 -8.03 7.00
CA PHE A 91 14.50 -9.43 7.39
C PHE A 91 13.82 -9.54 8.76
N TYR A 92 12.97 -10.54 8.95
CA TYR A 92 12.38 -10.78 10.28
C TYR A 92 13.38 -11.52 11.19
N SER A 93 13.45 -11.13 12.46
CA SER A 93 14.19 -11.83 13.50
C SER A 93 13.38 -12.96 14.14
N LYS A 94 12.04 -12.81 14.18
CA LYS A 94 11.13 -13.83 14.71
C LYS A 94 9.81 -13.83 13.94
N LYS A 95 9.23 -15.02 13.76
CA LYS A 95 7.91 -15.22 13.19
C LYS A 95 7.04 -16.01 14.16
N ARG A 96 5.79 -15.60 14.35
CA ARG A 96 4.78 -16.39 15.07
C ARG A 96 3.66 -16.71 14.10
N THR A 97 3.39 -18.01 13.93
CA THR A 97 2.32 -18.50 13.07
C THR A 97 1.11 -18.89 13.92
N TRP A 98 -0.07 -18.45 13.52
CA TRP A 98 -1.36 -18.79 14.10
C TRP A 98 -2.38 -19.00 12.98
N GLU A 99 -2.47 -20.25 12.54
CA GLU A 99 -3.45 -20.68 11.54
C GLU A 99 -4.79 -21.05 12.19
N SER A 100 -5.86 -20.91 11.42
CA SER A 100 -7.20 -21.41 11.81
C SER A 100 -7.24 -22.94 11.84
N ASN A 101 -8.03 -23.50 12.76
CA ASN A 101 -8.22 -24.95 12.82
C ASN A 101 -8.98 -25.46 11.57
N LYS A 102 -8.68 -26.68 11.12
CA LYS A 102 -9.37 -27.36 10.01
C LYS A 102 -10.88 -27.41 10.18
N ASN A 103 -11.38 -27.54 11.42
CA ASN A 103 -12.81 -27.51 11.69
C ASN A 103 -13.43 -26.14 11.38
N ASP A 104 -12.76 -25.06 11.81
CA ASP A 104 -13.23 -23.68 11.58
C ASP A 104 -13.19 -23.33 10.09
N ILE A 105 -12.14 -23.77 9.38
CA ILE A 105 -12.02 -23.64 7.92
C ILE A 105 -13.18 -24.35 7.23
N ARG A 106 -13.51 -25.60 7.63
CA ARG A 106 -14.65 -26.34 7.08
C ARG A 106 -15.96 -25.59 7.30
N ILE A 107 -16.20 -25.10 8.52
CA ILE A 107 -17.41 -24.33 8.85
C ILE A 107 -17.49 -23.06 8.00
N CYS A 108 -16.39 -22.34 7.84
CA CYS A 108 -16.30 -21.14 7.00
C CYS A 108 -16.70 -21.44 5.55
N ARG A 109 -16.20 -22.55 5.01
CA ARG A 109 -16.55 -23.03 3.65
C ARG A 109 -18.01 -23.46 3.54
N MET A 110 -18.55 -24.17 4.53
CA MET A 110 -19.98 -24.54 4.56
C MET A 110 -20.90 -23.31 4.62
N LYS A 111 -20.43 -22.20 5.22
CA LYS A 111 -21.11 -20.89 5.19
C LYS A 111 -20.97 -20.13 3.86
N GLY A 112 -20.40 -20.75 2.82
CA GLY A 112 -20.26 -20.17 1.49
C GLY A 112 -19.12 -19.17 1.33
N LYS A 113 -18.14 -19.12 2.26
CA LYS A 113 -16.95 -18.28 2.08
C LYS A 113 -15.96 -18.95 1.14
N HIS A 114 -15.41 -18.15 0.23
CA HIS A 114 -14.39 -18.62 -0.70
C HIS A 114 -13.04 -18.76 -0.01
N GLU A 115 -12.30 -19.79 -0.40
CA GLU A 115 -10.86 -19.81 -0.19
C GLU A 115 -10.28 -18.68 -1.03
N VAL A 116 -9.54 -17.76 -0.39
CA VAL A 116 -8.81 -16.72 -1.11
C VAL A 116 -7.80 -17.44 -1.99
N ARG A 117 -8.06 -17.49 -3.30
CA ARG A 117 -7.12 -18.05 -4.28
C ARG A 117 -5.80 -17.29 -4.10
N GLN A 118 -4.72 -18.04 -3.89
CA GLN A 118 -3.39 -17.51 -4.19
C GLN A 118 -3.42 -17.23 -5.69
N SER A 119 -3.49 -15.95 -6.05
CA SER A 119 -3.33 -15.50 -7.43
C SER A 119 -1.97 -15.97 -7.92
N ASP A 120 -1.99 -16.79 -8.97
CA ASP A 120 -0.86 -17.15 -9.83
C ASP A 120 -0.14 -15.91 -10.39
#